data_AF-A0A6J2CI75-F1
#
_entry.id   AF-A0A6J2CI75-F1
#
_cell.length_a   1.000
_cell.length_b   1.000
_cell.length_c   1.000
_cell.angle_alpha   90.00
_cell.angle_beta   90.00
_cell.angle_gamma   90.00
#
_symmetry.space_group_name_H-M   'P 1'
#
loop_
_entity.id
_entity.type
_entity.pdbx_description
1 polymer ?
#
loop_
_entity_poly.entity_id
_entity_poly.type
_entity_poly.pdbx_seq_one_letter_code
_entity_poly.pdbx_strand_id
1 'polypeptide(L)'
;MAQAGSAHRGVGGQRSAGAASGCALWRWALALLWLPTAAADPSRRQWPVPYKRFSFRPEPDPYCQAKYTFCPTGSPIPVMKGDDVIEVFRLQAPVWEFKYGNLLGHLKIMHDAIGFKSTLTGKNYTMEWYELFQLGNCTFPHLRPEMNAPFWCNQGAACFFEGIDDIHWRENGTLVLVATISGVTF
;
A
#
# COMPACT_ATOMS: atom_id res chain seq x y z
N MET A 1 24.88 67.04 7.56
CA MET A 1 24.35 68.14 6.73
C MET A 1 22.99 67.67 6.21
N ALA A 2 21.91 68.33 6.67
CA ALA A 2 21.03 69.20 5.85
C ALA A 2 20.08 68.38 4.95
N GLN A 3 18.78 68.27 5.28
CA GLN A 3 17.67 69.18 4.87
C GLN A 3 17.45 69.21 3.35
N ALA A 4 16.23 69.26 2.77
CA ALA A 4 14.84 69.41 3.25
C ALA A 4 13.93 68.49 2.37
N GLY A 5 12.62 68.27 2.54
CA GLY A 5 11.57 68.99 3.26
C GLY A 5 10.68 69.81 2.30
N SER A 6 9.40 69.44 2.14
CA SER A 6 8.26 70.37 2.04
C SER A 6 6.91 69.63 2.11
N ALA A 7 5.86 70.34 2.54
CA ALA A 7 4.49 69.87 2.57
C ALA A 7 3.52 71.03 2.24
N HIS A 8 2.38 70.73 1.61
CA HIS A 8 1.24 71.63 1.37
C HIS A 8 -0.01 70.72 1.16
N ARG A 9 -1.21 70.85 1.77
CA ARG A 9 -2.14 71.99 2.07
C ARG A 9 -2.45 72.84 0.83
N GLY A 10 -3.67 72.98 0.28
CA GLY A 10 -5.03 72.45 0.53
C GLY A 10 -5.95 72.99 -0.62
N VAL A 11 -7.26 73.36 -0.54
CA VAL A 11 -8.33 73.39 0.49
C VAL A 11 -9.70 73.49 -0.26
N GLY A 12 -10.79 72.86 0.23
CA GLY A 12 -12.18 73.06 -0.24
C GLY A 12 -12.62 72.10 -1.35
N GLY A 13 -13.87 71.68 -1.52
CA GLY A 13 -15.21 72.07 -1.03
C GLY A 13 -16.21 71.53 -2.09
N GLN A 14 -17.51 71.27 -1.89
CA GLN A 14 -18.45 71.55 -0.80
C GLN A 14 -19.60 70.52 -0.88
N ARG A 15 -20.50 70.51 0.11
CA ARG A 15 -21.61 69.55 0.27
C ARG A 15 -22.56 69.47 -0.94
N SER A 16 -23.17 68.30 -1.13
CA SER A 16 -24.62 68.20 -1.40
C SER A 16 -25.17 66.87 -0.88
N ALA A 17 -26.29 66.93 -0.15
CA ALA A 17 -26.98 65.76 0.37
C ALA A 17 -28.06 65.31 -0.64
N GLY A 18 -28.17 64.00 -0.86
CA GLY A 18 -29.22 63.41 -1.69
C GLY A 18 -29.66 62.09 -1.06
N ALA A 19 -30.85 62.08 -0.47
CA ALA A 19 -31.43 60.87 0.12
C ALA A 19 -32.04 59.98 -0.96
N ALA A 20 -31.83 58.65 -0.89
CA ALA A 20 -32.69 57.69 -1.56
C ALA A 20 -32.59 56.27 -0.98
N SER A 21 -33.76 55.69 -0.72
CA SER A 21 -34.08 54.26 -0.88
C SER A 21 -33.29 53.20 -0.09
N GLY A 22 -33.83 52.84 1.07
CA GLY A 22 -33.60 51.57 1.76
C GLY A 22 -34.18 50.36 1.00
N CYS A 23 -33.72 50.11 -0.22
CA CYS A 23 -34.19 49.01 -1.10
C CYS A 23 -33.06 48.06 -1.54
N ALA A 24 -31.86 48.21 -0.98
CA ALA A 24 -30.67 47.42 -1.37
C ALA A 24 -30.48 46.11 -0.58
N LEU A 25 -31.01 46.02 0.65
CA LEU A 25 -30.70 44.90 1.55
C LEU A 25 -31.52 43.62 1.28
N TRP A 26 -32.71 43.73 0.66
CA TRP A 26 -33.60 42.57 0.52
C TRP A 26 -33.31 41.68 -0.71
N ARG A 27 -32.54 42.18 -1.68
CA ARG A 27 -32.19 41.41 -2.90
C ARG A 27 -31.09 40.37 -2.67
N TRP A 28 -30.29 40.49 -1.61
CA TRP A 28 -29.22 39.53 -1.30
C TRP A 28 -29.72 38.29 -0.53
N ALA A 29 -30.85 38.39 0.18
CA ALA A 29 -31.39 37.30 0.98
C ALA A 29 -31.92 36.12 0.12
N LEU A 30 -32.41 36.40 -1.10
CA LEU A 30 -32.96 35.37 -2.00
C LEU A 30 -31.90 34.65 -2.84
N ALA A 31 -30.69 35.22 -2.97
CA ALA A 31 -29.59 34.61 -3.72
C ALA A 31 -28.96 33.39 -3.01
N LEU A 32 -29.15 33.26 -1.69
CA LEU A 32 -28.60 32.17 -0.87
C LEU A 32 -29.47 30.89 -0.89
N LEU A 33 -30.67 30.94 -1.46
CA LEU A 33 -31.62 29.82 -1.51
C LEU A 33 -31.46 28.91 -2.74
N TRP A 34 -30.47 29.19 -3.60
CA TRP A 34 -30.18 28.43 -4.82
C TRP A 34 -28.72 27.96 -4.90
N LEU A 35 -28.11 27.59 -3.77
CA LEU A 35 -27.05 26.59 -3.87
C LEU A 35 -27.73 25.26 -4.22
N PRO A 36 -27.50 24.67 -5.41
CA PRO A 36 -27.84 23.27 -5.58
C PRO A 36 -27.04 22.49 -4.55
N THR A 37 -27.71 21.67 -3.75
CA THR A 37 -27.02 20.59 -3.05
C THR A 37 -26.32 19.77 -4.13
N ALA A 38 -25.00 19.89 -4.21
CA ALA A 38 -24.21 19.11 -5.15
C ALA A 38 -24.36 17.64 -4.74
N ALA A 39 -25.34 16.96 -5.35
CA ALA A 39 -25.52 15.54 -5.22
C ALA A 39 -24.18 14.91 -5.56
N ALA A 40 -23.62 14.17 -4.60
CA ALA A 40 -22.30 13.60 -4.76
C ALA A 40 -22.30 12.70 -5.99
N ASP A 41 -21.62 13.13 -7.04
CA ASP A 41 -21.60 12.43 -8.32
C ASP A 41 -21.11 10.99 -8.09
N PRO A 42 -21.92 9.97 -8.42
CA PRO A 42 -21.50 8.57 -8.26
C PRO A 42 -20.27 8.20 -9.10
N SER A 43 -19.82 9.07 -10.02
CA SER A 43 -18.53 8.95 -10.71
C SER A 43 -17.30 9.11 -9.79
N ARG A 44 -17.46 9.67 -8.58
CA ARG A 44 -16.37 9.72 -7.57
C ARG A 44 -16.03 8.32 -7.10
N ARG A 45 -15.02 7.72 -7.73
CA ARG A 45 -14.37 6.47 -7.31
C ARG A 45 -14.16 6.49 -5.80
N GLN A 46 -14.80 5.55 -5.11
CA GLN A 46 -14.66 5.39 -3.67
C GLN A 46 -13.21 5.04 -3.34
N TRP A 47 -12.63 5.77 -2.39
CA TRP A 47 -11.30 5.47 -1.85
C TRP A 47 -11.43 4.57 -0.62
N PRO A 48 -10.57 3.54 -0.46
CA PRO A 48 -9.53 3.10 -1.40
C PRO A 48 -10.11 2.39 -2.63
N VAL A 49 -9.44 2.52 -3.78
CA VAL A 49 -9.79 1.76 -4.99
C VAL A 49 -9.58 0.26 -4.72
N PRO A 50 -10.62 -0.60 -4.83
CA PRO A 50 -10.49 -2.02 -4.50
C PRO A 50 -9.53 -2.77 -5.43
N TYR A 51 -8.76 -3.71 -4.88
CA TYR A 51 -7.90 -4.60 -5.67
C TYR A 51 -8.75 -5.55 -6.52
N LYS A 52 -8.60 -5.46 -7.86
CA LYS A 52 -9.33 -6.31 -8.81
C LYS A 52 -8.78 -7.74 -8.78
N ARG A 53 -9.65 -8.70 -8.50
CA ARG A 53 -9.37 -10.15 -8.60
C ARG A 53 -9.76 -10.70 -9.98
N PHE A 54 -9.24 -11.88 -10.30
CA PHE A 54 -9.52 -12.66 -11.51
C PHE A 54 -10.01 -14.05 -11.11
N SER A 55 -10.70 -14.75 -12.02
CA SER A 55 -11.23 -16.11 -11.77
C SER A 55 -10.17 -17.22 -11.84
N PHE A 56 -9.01 -16.95 -12.45
CA PHE A 56 -7.88 -17.86 -12.55
C PHE A 56 -6.55 -17.07 -12.60
N ARG A 57 -5.43 -17.74 -12.30
CA ARG A 57 -4.08 -17.23 -12.61
C ARG A 57 -3.71 -17.67 -14.03
N PRO A 58 -3.36 -16.76 -14.95
CA PRO A 58 -2.79 -17.14 -16.24
C PRO A 58 -1.36 -17.62 -16.08
N GLU A 59 -0.93 -18.56 -16.92
CA GLU A 59 0.47 -18.95 -17.02
C GLU A 59 1.37 -17.73 -17.30
N PRO A 60 2.59 -17.64 -16.73
CA PRO A 60 3.52 -16.57 -17.06
C PRO A 60 3.95 -16.60 -18.52
N ASP A 61 4.06 -15.42 -19.13
CA ASP A 61 4.59 -15.26 -20.48
C ASP A 61 6.07 -15.71 -20.53
N PRO A 62 6.53 -16.43 -21.57
CA PRO A 62 7.93 -16.87 -21.69
C PRO A 62 8.98 -15.75 -21.62
N TYR A 63 8.61 -14.49 -21.90
CA TYR A 63 9.46 -13.32 -21.67
C TYR A 63 9.83 -13.11 -20.19
N CYS A 64 8.93 -13.46 -19.27
CA CYS A 64 9.14 -13.32 -17.84
C CYS A 64 10.01 -14.47 -17.32
N GLN A 65 11.31 -14.21 -17.18
CA GLN A 65 12.29 -15.17 -16.65
C GLN A 65 12.82 -14.70 -15.29
N ALA A 66 12.81 -15.59 -14.30
CA ALA A 66 13.31 -15.31 -12.96
C ALA A 66 14.79 -15.71 -12.84
N LYS A 67 15.63 -14.83 -12.28
CA LYS A 67 17.03 -15.16 -11.96
C LYS A 67 17.15 -16.12 -10.76
N TYR A 68 16.21 -16.04 -9.84
CA TYR A 68 16.06 -16.93 -8.70
C TYR A 68 14.68 -17.57 -8.80
N THR A 69 14.61 -18.89 -8.78
CA THR A 69 13.36 -19.65 -8.92
C THR A 69 12.38 -19.26 -7.81
N PHE A 70 11.13 -18.97 -8.18
CA PHE A 70 10.05 -18.76 -7.22
C PHE A 70 9.76 -20.06 -6.45
N CYS A 71 9.66 -19.97 -5.11
CA CYS A 71 9.27 -21.06 -4.22
C CYS A 71 10.02 -22.41 -4.46
N PRO A 72 11.38 -22.41 -4.40
CA PRO A 72 12.19 -23.54 -4.87
C PRO A 72 12.02 -24.83 -4.04
N THR A 73 11.59 -24.70 -2.78
CA THR A 73 11.31 -25.79 -1.83
C THR A 73 9.81 -25.97 -1.56
N GLY A 74 8.95 -25.39 -2.40
CA GLY A 74 7.50 -25.39 -2.21
C GLY A 74 6.92 -26.80 -2.09
N SER A 75 6.07 -27.00 -1.08
CA SER A 75 5.36 -28.26 -0.83
C SER A 75 3.84 -28.04 -0.76
N PRO A 76 3.03 -29.08 -1.04
CA PRO A 76 1.58 -29.00 -0.82
C PRO A 76 1.26 -28.74 0.65
N ILE A 77 0.26 -27.89 0.90
CA ILE A 77 -0.26 -27.64 2.25
C ILE A 77 -0.83 -28.97 2.81
N PRO A 78 -0.34 -29.47 3.96
CA PRO A 78 -0.83 -30.72 4.53
C PRO A 78 -2.19 -30.52 5.22
N VAL A 79 -3.00 -31.57 5.29
CA VAL A 79 -4.22 -31.58 6.10
C VAL A 79 -3.84 -31.86 7.57
N MET A 80 -4.16 -30.94 8.46
CA MET A 80 -3.92 -31.10 9.90
C MET A 80 -5.02 -31.96 10.55
N LYS A 81 -4.71 -32.57 11.70
CA LYS A 81 -5.75 -33.26 12.49
C LYS A 81 -6.57 -32.22 13.25
N GLY A 82 -7.89 -32.44 13.37
CA GLY A 82 -8.77 -31.46 14.01
C GLY A 82 -8.50 -31.21 15.50
N ASP A 83 -7.90 -32.19 16.19
CA ASP A 83 -7.45 -32.12 17.58
C ASP A 83 -6.01 -31.60 17.74
N ASP A 84 -5.32 -31.25 16.64
CA ASP A 84 -4.00 -30.62 16.69
C ASP A 84 -4.09 -29.17 17.19
N VAL A 85 -3.06 -28.76 17.91
CA VAL A 85 -2.85 -27.38 18.36
C VAL A 85 -1.69 -26.82 17.54
N ILE A 86 -1.97 -25.85 16.68
CA ILE A 86 -1.01 -25.24 15.76
C ILE A 86 -0.56 -23.90 16.34
N GLU A 87 0.73 -23.79 16.67
CA GLU A 87 1.38 -22.53 17.01
C GLU A 87 1.53 -21.67 15.76
N VAL A 88 1.11 -20.40 15.81
CA VAL A 88 1.18 -19.45 14.69
C VAL A 88 2.14 -18.33 15.01
N PHE A 89 3.16 -18.16 14.17
CA PHE A 89 4.24 -17.19 14.33
C PHE A 89 4.11 -16.06 13.32
N ARG A 90 4.33 -14.83 13.78
CA ARG A 90 4.71 -13.72 12.89
C ARG A 90 6.19 -13.84 12.59
N LEU A 91 6.54 -13.84 11.32
CA LEU A 91 7.90 -13.87 10.79
C LEU A 91 8.15 -12.57 10.03
N GLN A 92 9.29 -11.92 10.26
CA GLN A 92 9.69 -10.72 9.54
C GLN A 92 11.22 -10.68 9.42
N ALA A 93 11.77 -10.38 8.24
CA ALA A 93 13.22 -10.28 8.01
C ALA A 93 13.55 -9.15 7.02
N PRO A 94 14.79 -8.63 6.93
CA PRO A 94 15.15 -7.61 5.94
C PRO A 94 14.97 -8.11 4.50
N VAL A 95 14.42 -7.26 3.62
CA VAL A 95 14.33 -7.60 2.18
C VAL A 95 15.74 -7.80 1.60
N TRP A 96 15.90 -8.82 0.74
CA TRP A 96 17.16 -9.17 0.08
C TRP A 96 18.37 -9.34 1.02
N GLU A 97 18.14 -9.83 2.25
CA GLU A 97 19.22 -10.12 3.21
C GLU A 97 20.32 -11.00 2.61
N PHE A 98 19.97 -12.01 1.81
CA PHE A 98 20.91 -12.89 1.09
C PHE A 98 21.90 -12.16 0.16
N LYS A 99 21.64 -10.89 -0.16
CA LYS A 99 22.45 -10.07 -1.07
C LYS A 99 23.06 -8.82 -0.41
N TYR A 100 22.39 -8.26 0.60
CA TYR A 100 22.76 -6.98 1.21
C TYR A 100 22.88 -7.02 2.75
N GLY A 101 22.69 -8.18 3.37
CA GLY A 101 22.60 -8.32 4.84
C GLY A 101 21.52 -7.42 5.43
N ASN A 102 21.76 -6.92 6.65
CA ASN A 102 20.83 -6.05 7.38
C ASN A 102 20.72 -4.60 6.82
N LEU A 103 21.32 -4.27 5.66
CA LEU A 103 21.29 -2.91 5.13
C LEU A 103 19.85 -2.38 4.98
N LEU A 104 18.92 -3.21 4.50
CA LEU A 104 17.52 -2.81 4.33
C LEU A 104 16.71 -2.87 5.64
N GLY A 105 17.16 -3.65 6.64
CA GLY A 105 16.54 -3.70 7.97
C GLY A 105 16.87 -2.47 8.84
N HIS A 106 18.02 -1.82 8.59
CA HIS A 106 18.29 -0.47 9.09
C HIS A 106 17.32 0.58 8.51
N LEU A 107 16.87 0.39 7.27
CA LEU A 107 15.88 1.24 6.59
C LEU A 107 14.41 0.81 6.85
N LYS A 108 14.19 -0.27 7.61
CA LYS A 108 12.86 -0.85 7.89
C LYS A 108 12.09 -1.30 6.65
N ILE A 109 12.81 -1.73 5.61
CA ILE A 109 12.24 -2.39 4.43
C ILE A 109 12.31 -3.90 4.69
N MET A 110 11.18 -4.46 5.10
CA MET A 110 11.07 -5.83 5.61
C MET A 110 10.20 -6.72 4.71
N HIS A 111 10.53 -8.00 4.66
CA HIS A 111 9.70 -9.10 4.15
C HIS A 111 8.92 -9.70 5.32
N ASP A 112 7.66 -10.06 5.10
CA ASP A 112 6.75 -10.63 6.11
C ASP A 112 6.27 -12.02 5.69
N ALA A 113 6.21 -12.93 6.66
CA ALA A 113 5.73 -14.31 6.49
C ALA A 113 4.96 -14.80 7.72
N ILE A 114 4.31 -15.95 7.59
CA ILE A 114 3.60 -16.63 8.68
C ILE A 114 4.22 -18.01 8.89
N GLY A 115 4.65 -18.28 10.12
CA GLY A 115 5.12 -19.60 10.54
C GLY A 115 4.00 -20.39 11.19
N PHE A 116 3.99 -21.71 10.96
CA PHE A 116 3.07 -22.65 11.61
C PHE A 116 3.87 -23.78 12.23
N LYS A 117 3.50 -24.27 13.41
CA LYS A 117 4.08 -25.47 14.01
C LYS A 117 3.02 -26.33 14.66
N SER A 118 2.94 -27.59 14.22
CA SER A 118 2.03 -28.60 14.78
C SER A 118 2.63 -29.14 16.07
N THR A 119 1.82 -29.17 17.14
CA THR A 119 2.24 -29.76 18.42
C THR A 119 2.17 -31.28 18.38
N LEU A 120 1.24 -31.87 17.61
CA LEU A 120 1.13 -33.32 17.46
C LEU A 120 2.25 -33.96 16.63
N THR A 121 2.72 -33.28 15.57
CA THR A 121 3.76 -33.82 14.67
C THR A 121 5.15 -33.26 14.93
N GLY A 122 5.25 -32.14 15.65
CA GLY A 122 6.49 -31.39 15.84
C GLY A 122 6.99 -30.64 14.59
N LYS A 123 6.39 -30.88 13.41
CA LYS A 123 6.75 -30.22 12.15
C LYS A 123 6.35 -28.76 12.18
N ASN A 124 7.17 -27.94 11.53
CA ASN A 124 6.87 -26.54 11.26
C ASN A 124 6.94 -26.23 9.76
N TYR A 125 6.30 -25.12 9.38
CA TYR A 125 6.10 -24.69 8.00
C TYR A 125 6.18 -23.17 7.93
N THR A 126 6.65 -22.66 6.80
CA THR A 126 6.65 -21.23 6.48
C THR A 126 5.69 -21.00 5.32
N MET A 127 4.85 -19.97 5.44
CA MET A 127 3.97 -19.48 4.39
C MET A 127 4.26 -18.02 4.09
N GLU A 128 4.48 -17.72 2.82
CA GLU A 128 4.86 -16.41 2.32
C GLU A 128 3.99 -16.00 1.13
N TRP A 129 3.98 -14.72 0.78
CA TRP A 129 3.50 -14.26 -0.52
C TRP A 129 4.51 -13.27 -1.10
N TYR A 130 5.01 -13.54 -2.30
CA TYR A 130 5.99 -12.68 -2.98
C TYR A 130 5.95 -12.84 -4.51
N GLU A 131 6.82 -12.10 -5.20
CA GLU A 131 6.83 -11.99 -6.66
C GLU A 131 7.48 -13.21 -7.34
N LEU A 132 6.85 -13.72 -8.40
CA LEU A 132 7.45 -14.75 -9.25
C LEU A 132 8.76 -14.28 -9.89
N PHE A 133 8.87 -12.97 -10.15
CA PHE A 133 9.94 -12.35 -10.94
C PHE A 133 10.69 -11.25 -10.20
N GLN A 134 10.63 -11.21 -8.86
CA GLN A 134 11.20 -10.17 -7.98
C GLN A 134 10.52 -8.79 -8.08
N LEU A 135 10.56 -8.04 -6.96
CA LEU A 135 9.96 -6.72 -6.76
C LEU A 135 10.11 -5.72 -7.92
N GLY A 136 11.28 -5.64 -8.55
CA GLY A 136 11.52 -4.70 -9.66
C GLY A 136 10.56 -4.89 -10.84
N ASN A 137 10.26 -6.14 -11.20
CA ASN A 137 9.35 -6.52 -12.28
C ASN A 137 7.87 -6.34 -11.93
N CYS A 138 7.55 -6.27 -10.63
CA CYS A 138 6.22 -5.90 -10.13
C CYS A 138 6.01 -4.39 -10.05
N THR A 139 7.08 -3.61 -9.89
CA THR A 139 7.03 -2.15 -9.72
C THR A 139 7.11 -1.38 -11.04
N PHE A 140 7.94 -1.83 -11.99
CA PHE A 140 8.16 -1.14 -13.25
C PHE A 140 8.00 -2.08 -14.46
N PRO A 141 7.40 -1.61 -15.57
CA PRO A 141 7.24 -2.40 -16.78
C PRO A 141 8.50 -2.44 -17.63
N HIS A 142 8.56 -3.43 -18.51
CA HIS A 142 9.50 -3.53 -19.61
C HIS A 142 8.98 -2.78 -20.83
N LEU A 143 9.90 -2.18 -21.60
CA LEU A 143 9.61 -1.62 -22.91
C LEU A 143 10.10 -2.61 -23.97
N ARG A 144 9.19 -3.04 -24.84
CA ARG A 144 9.44 -4.03 -25.90
C ARG A 144 9.21 -3.35 -27.26
N PRO A 145 10.19 -3.29 -28.19
CA PRO A 145 10.06 -2.53 -29.43
C PRO A 145 8.92 -3.05 -30.34
N GLU A 146 8.52 -4.30 -30.18
CA GLU A 146 7.41 -4.94 -30.88
C GLU A 146 6.02 -4.70 -30.22
N MET A 147 5.94 -3.92 -29.14
CA MET A 147 4.68 -3.64 -28.41
C MET A 147 4.49 -2.13 -28.15
N ASN A 148 3.31 -1.61 -28.49
CA ASN A 148 2.94 -0.21 -28.21
C ASN A 148 2.69 0.07 -26.72
N ALA A 149 2.36 -0.95 -25.93
CA ALA A 149 2.06 -0.84 -24.51
C ALA A 149 3.21 -1.40 -23.66
N PRO A 150 3.55 -0.79 -22.50
CA PRO A 150 4.52 -1.35 -21.57
C PRO A 150 4.11 -2.74 -21.07
N PHE A 151 5.06 -3.67 -21.02
CA PHE A 151 4.84 -5.08 -20.69
C PHE A 151 5.18 -5.36 -19.22
N TRP A 152 4.37 -6.15 -18.52
CA TRP A 152 4.50 -6.37 -17.08
C TRP A 152 4.76 -7.84 -16.74
N CYS A 153 5.77 -8.09 -15.91
CA CYS A 153 6.04 -9.40 -15.28
C CYS A 153 5.68 -9.35 -13.79
N ASN A 154 4.46 -8.89 -13.49
CA ASN A 154 4.03 -8.48 -12.14
C ASN A 154 3.20 -9.53 -11.40
N GLN A 155 3.39 -10.82 -11.70
CA GLN A 155 2.72 -11.90 -10.98
C GLN A 155 3.36 -12.12 -9.61
N GLY A 156 2.52 -12.27 -8.58
CA GLY A 156 2.91 -12.77 -7.26
C GLY A 156 2.02 -13.94 -6.82
N ALA A 157 2.53 -14.76 -5.91
CA ALA A 157 1.87 -15.97 -5.44
C ALA A 157 2.23 -16.30 -4.00
N ALA A 158 1.37 -17.13 -3.38
CA ALA A 158 1.69 -17.76 -2.12
C ALA A 158 2.75 -18.86 -2.33
N CYS A 159 3.67 -18.97 -1.39
CA CYS A 159 4.63 -20.05 -1.27
C CYS A 159 4.43 -20.72 0.10
N PHE A 160 4.44 -22.04 0.16
CA PHE A 160 4.32 -22.81 1.39
C PHE A 160 5.37 -23.92 1.36
N PHE A 161 6.13 -24.10 2.45
CA PHE A 161 7.17 -25.13 2.54
C PHE A 161 7.39 -25.60 3.98
N GLU A 162 7.98 -26.78 4.14
CA GLU A 162 8.35 -27.34 5.44
C GLU A 162 9.64 -26.69 5.97
N GLY A 163 9.68 -26.40 7.26
CA GLY A 163 10.76 -25.67 7.92
C GLY A 163 10.41 -24.22 8.26
N ILE A 164 10.91 -23.76 9.40
CA ILE A 164 11.10 -22.33 9.73
C ILE A 164 12.61 -22.15 9.93
N ASP A 165 13.22 -21.22 9.19
CA ASP A 165 14.64 -20.86 9.39
C ASP A 165 14.76 -19.86 10.54
N ASP A 166 14.93 -20.40 11.75
CA ASP A 166 15.10 -19.61 12.96
C ASP A 166 16.25 -18.59 12.89
N ILE A 167 17.29 -18.79 12.09
CA ILE A 167 18.40 -17.84 11.97
C ILE A 167 17.93 -16.64 11.13
N HIS A 168 17.43 -16.90 9.91
CA HIS A 168 16.93 -15.87 9.00
C HIS A 168 15.91 -14.94 9.66
N TRP A 169 14.95 -15.50 10.41
CA TRP A 169 13.90 -14.70 11.03
C TRP A 169 14.31 -14.03 12.35
N ARG A 170 15.36 -14.48 13.05
CA ARG A 170 15.76 -13.93 14.37
C ARG A 170 16.97 -13.00 14.32
N GLU A 171 17.93 -13.22 13.40
CA GLU A 171 19.22 -12.49 13.44
C GLU A 171 19.04 -10.97 13.26
N ASN A 172 18.28 -10.58 12.22
CA ASN A 172 18.04 -9.18 11.86
C ASN A 172 16.53 -8.83 11.82
N GLY A 173 15.68 -9.71 12.33
CA GLY A 173 14.24 -9.76 12.05
C GLY A 173 13.35 -9.84 13.30
N THR A 174 12.26 -10.59 13.17
CA THR A 174 11.36 -10.98 14.27
C THR A 174 10.77 -12.35 13.98
N LEU A 175 10.92 -13.27 14.93
CA LEU A 175 10.17 -14.53 15.03
C LEU A 175 9.44 -14.51 16.38
N VAL A 176 8.10 -14.43 16.37
CA VAL A 176 7.31 -14.33 17.60
C VAL A 176 5.99 -15.10 17.46
N LEU A 177 5.65 -15.88 18.49
CA LEU A 177 4.33 -16.53 18.60
C LEU A 177 3.26 -15.46 18.76
N VAL A 178 2.24 -15.46 17.90
CA VAL A 178 1.14 -14.48 17.93
C VAL A 178 -0.23 -15.08 18.21
N ALA A 179 -0.41 -16.37 17.92
CA ALA A 179 -1.66 -17.08 18.18
C ALA A 179 -1.43 -18.59 18.28
N THR A 180 -2.47 -19.29 18.73
CA THR A 180 -2.57 -20.74 18.67
C THR A 180 -3.94 -21.08 18.10
N ILE A 181 -4.00 -21.97 17.11
CA ILE A 181 -5.26 -22.34 16.41
C ILE A 181 -5.45 -23.86 16.41
N SER A 182 -6.69 -24.32 16.18
CA SER A 182 -6.94 -25.75 15.98
C SER A 182 -6.53 -26.20 14.57
N GLY A 183 -6.23 -27.47 14.38
CA GLY A 183 -6.04 -28.05 13.05
C GLY A 183 -7.31 -28.14 12.19
N VAL A 184 -8.48 -27.74 12.69
CA VAL A 184 -9.69 -27.46 11.87
C VAL A 184 -9.68 -26.02 11.31
N THR A 185 -8.94 -25.12 11.96
CA THR A 185 -8.83 -23.71 11.59
C THR A 185 -7.70 -23.45 10.59
N PHE A 186 -6.68 -24.30 10.61
CA PHE A 186 -5.59 -24.35 9.62
C PHE A 186 -6.09 -24.97 8.30
#